data_AF-A0A1A9RRS9-F1
#
_entry.id   AF-A0A1A9RRS9-F1
#
_cell.length_a   1.000
_cell.length_b   1.000
_cell.length_c   1.000
_cell.angle_alpha   90.00
_cell.angle_beta   90.00
_cell.angle_gamma   90.00
#
_symmetry.space_group_name_H-M   'P 1'
#
loop_
_entity.id
_entity.type
_entity.pdbx_description
1 polymer ?
#
loop_
_entity_poly.entity_id
_entity_poly.type
_entity_poly.pdbx_seq_one_letter_code
_entity_poly.pdbx_strand_id
1 'polypeptide(L)'
;MKIISVALNLLFLPEPWRQWMFGTGTRALEGLNALMLLGWAWVMAFADGVLALPSYSRFANLPLSLVCGLFALVGILLAAFLPSETPRSNVISGWLLLAASMLWVLVTASFWGGYPPANTAMVVYPVLALISWWAGILLIENSKHQMEKAQGV
;
A
#
# COMPACT_ATOMS: atom_id res chain seq x y z
N MET A 1 18.93 -6.27 18.49
CA MET A 1 17.70 -5.46 18.38
C MET A 1 17.93 -4.02 17.93
N LYS A 2 18.93 -3.26 18.43
CA LYS A 2 19.20 -1.87 17.99
C LYS A 2 19.45 -1.67 16.48
N ILE A 3 20.11 -2.61 15.81
CA ILE A 3 20.44 -2.49 14.37
C ILE A 3 19.19 -2.61 13.51
N ILE A 4 18.25 -3.48 13.90
CA ILE A 4 16.97 -3.67 13.21
C ILE A 4 16.10 -2.42 13.35
N SER A 5 16.03 -1.81 14.54
CA SER A 5 15.31 -0.55 14.72
C SER A 5 15.99 0.62 13.99
N VAL A 6 17.32 0.65 13.90
CA VAL A 6 18.05 1.67 13.12
C VAL A 6 17.76 1.55 11.62
N ALA A 7 17.72 0.31 11.09
CA ALA A 7 17.39 0.06 9.70
C ALA A 7 15.91 0.35 9.39
N LEU A 8 14.99 -0.12 10.25
CA LEU A 8 13.55 0.08 10.07
C LEU A 8 13.14 1.55 10.22
N ASN A 9 13.77 2.31 11.12
CA ASN A 9 13.47 3.73 11.30
C ASN A 9 14.31 4.64 10.39
N LEU A 10 15.06 4.05 9.46
CA LEU A 10 15.94 4.77 8.51
C LEU A 10 16.87 5.77 9.21
N LEU A 11 17.29 5.48 10.44
CA LEU A 11 18.14 6.37 11.24
C LEU A 11 19.57 6.48 10.67
N PHE A 12 19.91 5.61 9.72
CA PHE A 12 21.16 5.70 8.95
C PHE A 12 21.10 6.74 7.82
N LEU A 13 19.90 7.17 7.39
CA LEU A 13 19.76 8.18 6.34
C LEU A 13 19.93 9.60 6.89
N PRO A 14 20.61 10.50 6.16
CA PRO A 14 20.68 11.91 6.53
C PRO A 14 19.28 12.54 6.60
N GLU A 15 19.12 13.47 7.53
CA GLU A 15 17.84 14.16 7.82
C GLU A 15 17.09 14.67 6.57
N PRO A 16 17.74 15.26 5.54
CA PRO A 16 17.03 15.76 4.35
C PRO A 16 16.37 14.65 3.53
N TRP A 17 17.04 13.50 3.41
CA TRP A 17 16.52 12.35 2.68
C TRP A 17 15.36 11.70 3.43
N ARG A 18 15.46 11.67 4.76
CA ARG A 18 14.39 11.17 5.63
C ARG A 18 13.14 12.05 5.52
N GLN A 19 13.31 13.37 5.55
CA GLN A 19 12.22 14.33 5.35
C GLN A 19 11.58 14.22 3.96
N TRP A 20 12.39 14.06 2.91
CA TRP A 20 11.88 13.88 1.55
C TRP A 20 11.11 12.56 1.39
N MET A 21 11.64 11.45 1.93
CA MET A 21 10.97 10.14 1.89
C MET A 21 9.61 10.17 2.61
N PHE A 22 9.55 10.83 3.78
CA PHE A 22 8.32 10.89 4.58
C PHE A 22 7.35 12.00 4.18
N GLY A 23 7.81 12.97 3.41
CA GLY A 23 6.95 13.91 2.69
C GLY A 23 6.61 13.37 1.31
N THR A 24 7.34 13.84 0.30
CA THR A 24 7.08 13.58 -1.12
C THR A 24 7.07 12.09 -1.48
N GLY A 25 7.98 11.30 -0.92
CA GLY A 25 8.10 9.87 -1.24
C GLY A 25 6.86 9.06 -0.82
N THR A 26 6.38 9.29 0.40
CA THR A 26 5.19 8.58 0.92
C THR A 26 3.93 9.02 0.20
N ARG A 27 3.84 10.29 -0.21
CA ARG A 27 2.74 10.78 -1.06
C ARG A 27 2.71 10.19 -2.45
N ALA A 28 3.87 10.08 -3.09
CA ALA A 28 3.97 9.38 -4.37
C ALA A 28 3.53 7.92 -4.23
N LEU A 29 3.88 7.27 -3.12
CA LEU A 29 3.46 5.90 -2.83
C LEU A 29 1.95 5.78 -2.55
N GLU A 30 1.34 6.70 -1.81
CA GLU A 30 -0.12 6.78 -1.62
C GLU A 30 -0.82 6.88 -2.98
N GLY A 31 -0.36 7.78 -3.85
CA GLY A 31 -0.93 7.99 -5.18
C GLY A 31 -0.76 6.78 -6.08
N LEU A 32 0.41 6.14 -6.06
CA LEU A 32 0.67 4.91 -6.78
C LEU A 32 -0.28 3.79 -6.31
N ASN A 33 -0.42 3.60 -5.00
CA ASN A 33 -1.34 2.61 -4.44
C ASN A 33 -2.80 2.91 -4.81
N ALA A 34 -3.22 4.17 -4.74
CA ALA A 34 -4.56 4.58 -5.15
C ALA A 34 -4.82 4.21 -6.61
N LEU A 35 -3.94 4.61 -7.53
CA LEU A 35 -4.08 4.30 -8.95
C LEU A 35 -4.07 2.80 -9.22
N MET A 36 -3.17 2.05 -8.59
CA MET A 36 -3.07 0.61 -8.81
C MET A 36 -4.28 -0.15 -8.26
N LEU A 37 -4.78 0.19 -7.07
CA LEU A 37 -5.97 -0.44 -6.48
C LEU A 37 -7.23 -0.12 -7.29
N LEU A 38 -7.40 1.14 -7.71
CA LEU A 38 -8.51 1.55 -8.57
C LEU A 38 -8.44 0.87 -9.94
N GLY A 39 -7.25 0.80 -10.53
CA GLY A 39 -7.02 0.08 -11.79
C GLY A 39 -7.35 -1.40 -11.66
N TRP A 40 -6.95 -2.05 -10.57
CA TRP A 40 -7.33 -3.43 -10.30
C TRP A 40 -8.83 -3.61 -10.11
N ALA A 41 -9.49 -2.74 -9.34
CA ALA A 41 -10.94 -2.78 -9.16
C ALA A 41 -11.67 -2.62 -10.51
N TRP A 42 -11.18 -1.71 -11.36
CA TRP A 42 -11.71 -1.49 -12.71
C TRP A 42 -11.55 -2.72 -13.60
N VAL A 43 -10.33 -3.26 -13.71
CA VAL A 43 -10.05 -4.43 -14.54
C VAL A 43 -10.89 -5.62 -14.09
N MET A 44 -11.00 -5.86 -12.78
CA MET A 44 -11.79 -6.96 -12.25
C MET A 44 -13.30 -6.78 -12.45
N ALA A 45 -13.79 -5.54 -12.45
CA ALA A 45 -15.22 -5.27 -12.62
C ALA A 45 -15.67 -5.28 -14.09
N PHE A 46 -14.82 -4.86 -15.02
CA PHE A 46 -15.24 -4.53 -16.39
C PHE A 46 -14.44 -5.21 -17.51
N ALA A 47 -13.28 -5.80 -17.23
CA ALA A 47 -12.48 -6.43 -18.28
C ALA A 47 -12.89 -7.89 -18.48
N ASP A 48 -13.64 -8.14 -19.55
CA ASP A 48 -14.06 -9.48 -19.93
C ASP A 48 -12.85 -10.39 -20.21
N GLY A 49 -12.95 -11.65 -19.77
CA GLY A 49 -11.96 -12.69 -20.07
C GLY A 49 -10.67 -12.64 -19.24
N VAL A 50 -10.41 -11.60 -18.44
CA VAL A 50 -9.20 -11.52 -17.59
C VAL A 50 -9.14 -12.67 -16.57
N LEU A 51 -10.28 -13.02 -15.97
CA LEU A 51 -10.38 -14.13 -15.02
C LEU A 51 -10.22 -15.52 -15.67
N ALA A 52 -10.31 -15.61 -17.00
CA ALA A 52 -10.09 -16.85 -17.73
C ALA A 52 -8.60 -17.15 -17.98
N LEU A 53 -7.70 -16.17 -17.75
CA LEU A 53 -6.28 -16.42 -17.86
C LEU A 53 -5.78 -17.37 -16.75
N PRO A 54 -4.84 -18.29 -17.06
CA PRO A 54 -4.32 -19.24 -16.07
C PRO A 54 -3.78 -18.59 -14.80
N SER A 55 -3.11 -17.44 -14.93
CA SER A 55 -2.56 -16.66 -13.82
C SER A 55 -3.63 -16.07 -12.88
N TYR A 56 -4.88 -15.98 -13.34
CA TYR A 56 -6.01 -15.41 -12.59
C TYR A 56 -6.98 -16.46 -12.05
N SER A 57 -6.71 -17.75 -12.28
CA SER A 57 -7.56 -18.87 -11.86
C SER A 57 -7.97 -18.85 -10.38
N ARG A 58 -7.11 -18.34 -9.49
CA ARG A 58 -7.41 -18.20 -8.05
C ARG A 58 -8.37 -17.06 -7.73
N PHE A 59 -8.41 -16.01 -8.54
CA PHE A 59 -9.35 -14.90 -8.37
C PHE A 59 -10.79 -15.30 -8.71
N ALA A 60 -10.98 -16.29 -9.59
CA ALA A 60 -12.31 -16.80 -9.96
C ALA A 60 -13.07 -17.44 -8.78
N ASN A 61 -12.36 -17.90 -7.75
CA ASN A 61 -12.97 -18.51 -6.55
C ASN A 61 -13.32 -17.50 -5.46
N LEU A 62 -12.96 -16.22 -5.65
CA LEU A 62 -13.23 -15.17 -4.68
C LEU A 62 -14.55 -14.45 -5.03
N PRO A 63 -15.30 -13.95 -4.03
CA PRO A 63 -16.44 -13.08 -4.28
C PRO A 63 -15.95 -11.77 -4.94
N LEU A 64 -16.08 -11.68 -6.26
CA LEU A 64 -15.52 -10.60 -7.07
C LEU A 64 -16.01 -9.21 -6.63
N SER A 65 -17.29 -9.09 -6.26
CA SER A 65 -17.87 -7.86 -5.72
C SER A 65 -17.17 -7.37 -4.45
N LEU A 66 -16.79 -8.28 -3.55
CA LEU A 66 -16.05 -7.96 -2.34
C LEU A 66 -14.62 -7.53 -2.67
N VAL A 67 -13.93 -8.25 -3.56
CA VAL A 67 -12.57 -7.89 -3.97
C VAL A 67 -12.55 -6.50 -4.62
N CYS A 68 -13.41 -6.28 -5.62
CA CYS A 68 -13.55 -4.98 -6.27
C CYS A 68 -13.96 -3.89 -5.29
N GLY A 69 -14.90 -4.17 -4.38
CA GLY A 69 -15.35 -3.23 -3.36
C GLY A 69 -14.25 -2.79 -2.41
N LEU A 70 -13.45 -3.74 -1.90
CA LEU A 70 -12.33 -3.43 -1.00
C LEU A 70 -11.24 -2.63 -1.72
N PHE A 71 -10.91 -3.01 -2.95
CA PHE A 71 -9.87 -2.32 -3.73
C PHE A 71 -10.31 -0.91 -4.10
N ALA A 72 -11.55 -0.75 -4.56
CA ALA A 72 -12.13 0.55 -4.84
C ALA A 72 -12.20 1.41 -3.57
N LEU A 73 -12.67 0.86 -2.45
CA LEU A 73 -12.77 1.60 -1.18
C LEU A 73 -11.41 2.12 -0.72
N VAL A 74 -10.41 1.25 -0.61
CA VAL A 74 -9.07 1.67 -0.15
C VAL A 74 -8.42 2.62 -1.16
N GLY A 75 -8.57 2.36 -2.47
CA GLY A 75 -8.05 3.22 -3.53
C GLY A 75 -8.67 4.62 -3.52
N ILE A 76 -9.99 4.73 -3.38
CA ILE A 76 -10.71 6.02 -3.28
C ILE A 76 -10.27 6.77 -2.02
N LEU A 77 -10.20 6.08 -0.87
CA LEU A 77 -9.79 6.71 0.37
C LEU A 77 -8.36 7.25 0.28
N LEU A 78 -7.40 6.47 -0.26
CA LEU A 78 -6.04 6.96 -0.49
C LEU A 78 -6.01 8.19 -1.41
N ALA A 79 -6.79 8.18 -2.50
CA ALA A 79 -6.91 9.35 -3.39
C ALA A 79 -7.53 10.57 -2.68
N ALA A 80 -8.51 10.36 -1.80
CA ALA A 80 -9.21 11.42 -1.09
C ALA A 80 -8.33 12.09 -0.01
N PHE A 81 -7.45 11.34 0.65
CA PHE A 81 -6.53 11.89 1.66
C PHE A 81 -5.22 12.43 1.08
N LEU A 82 -4.97 12.20 -0.21
CA LEU A 82 -3.76 12.65 -0.91
C LEU A 82 -3.53 14.18 -0.87
N PRO A 83 -4.56 15.05 -0.98
CA PRO A 83 -4.38 16.50 -0.92
C PRO A 83 -4.15 17.07 0.48
N SER A 84 -4.42 16.30 1.55
CA SER A 84 -4.43 16.82 2.92
C SER A 84 -3.14 16.50 3.65
N GLU A 85 -2.29 17.51 3.86
CA GLU A 85 -0.96 17.39 4.49
C GLU A 85 -0.97 17.45 6.03
N THR A 86 -2.15 17.41 6.65
CA THR A 86 -2.23 17.51 8.12
C THR A 86 -1.68 16.25 8.80
N PRO A 87 -1.05 16.37 9.99
CA PRO A 87 -0.57 15.20 10.72
C PRO A 87 -1.65 14.14 10.99
N ARG A 88 -2.90 14.57 11.24
CA ARG A 88 -4.04 13.66 11.42
C ARG A 88 -4.38 12.91 10.14
N SER A 89 -4.39 13.61 8.99
CA SER A 89 -4.58 12.99 7.68
C SER A 89 -3.48 11.96 7.39
N ASN A 90 -2.23 12.30 7.66
CA ASN A 90 -1.10 11.39 7.45
C ASN A 90 -1.22 10.10 8.29
N VAL A 91 -1.73 10.17 9.53
CA VAL A 91 -2.02 8.95 10.32
C VAL A 91 -3.06 8.08 9.62
N ILE A 92 -4.11 8.67 9.07
CA ILE A 92 -5.15 7.94 8.33
C ILE A 92 -4.57 7.34 7.04
N SER A 93 -3.84 8.12 6.24
CA SER A 93 -3.11 7.63 5.06
C SER A 93 -2.18 6.47 5.40
N GLY A 94 -1.49 6.53 6.54
CA GLY A 94 -0.64 5.45 7.00
C GLY A 94 -1.41 4.16 7.28
N TRP A 95 -2.57 4.24 7.94
CA TRP A 95 -3.46 3.09 8.11
C TRP A 95 -4.01 2.57 6.79
N LEU A 96 -4.33 3.45 5.84
CA LEU A 96 -4.76 3.06 4.50
C LEU A 96 -3.64 2.36 3.70
N LEU A 97 -2.38 2.77 3.86
CA LEU A 97 -1.22 2.08 3.29
C LEU A 97 -1.03 0.67 3.90
N LEU A 98 -1.28 0.51 5.21
CA LEU A 98 -1.30 -0.82 5.84
C LEU A 98 -2.42 -1.70 5.29
N ALA A 99 -3.61 -1.14 5.10
CA ALA A 99 -4.72 -1.85 4.45
C ALA A 99 -4.38 -2.23 3.00
N ALA A 100 -3.80 -1.31 2.22
CA ALA A 100 -3.32 -1.58 0.87
C ALA A 100 -2.27 -2.69 0.85
N SER A 101 -1.31 -2.69 1.79
CA SER A 101 -0.36 -3.78 1.94
C SER A 101 -1.05 -5.13 2.13
N MET A 102 -2.06 -5.23 2.99
CA MET A 102 -2.80 -6.48 3.18
C MET A 102 -3.50 -6.93 1.88
N LEU A 103 -4.09 -5.99 1.12
CA LEU A 103 -4.67 -6.31 -0.18
C LEU A 103 -3.60 -6.84 -1.15
N TRP A 104 -2.41 -6.24 -1.19
CA TRP A 104 -1.30 -6.71 -2.02
C TRP A 104 -0.77 -8.08 -1.59
N VAL A 105 -0.79 -8.41 -0.30
CA VAL A 105 -0.48 -9.77 0.19
C VAL A 105 -1.49 -10.78 -0.35
N LEU A 106 -2.78 -10.46 -0.34
CA LEU A 106 -3.82 -11.34 -0.91
C LEU A 106 -3.62 -11.53 -2.41
N VAL A 107 -3.33 -10.45 -3.14
CA VAL A 107 -3.00 -10.51 -4.58
C VAL A 107 -1.78 -11.42 -4.81
N THR A 108 -0.73 -11.25 -4.00
CA THR A 108 0.47 -12.08 -4.04
C THR A 108 0.12 -13.56 -3.84
N ALA A 109 -0.64 -13.88 -2.80
CA ALA A 109 -1.03 -15.25 -2.49
C ALA A 109 -1.83 -15.89 -3.66
N SER A 110 -2.70 -15.12 -4.33
CA SER A 110 -3.43 -15.58 -5.50
C SER A 110 -2.50 -15.92 -6.68
N PHE A 111 -1.52 -15.07 -7.00
CA PHE A 111 -0.58 -15.33 -8.09
C PHE A 111 0.38 -16.49 -7.78
N TRP A 112 0.86 -16.59 -6.54
CA TRP A 112 1.69 -17.72 -6.11
C TRP A 112 0.90 -19.03 -6.06
N GLY A 113 -0.37 -19.00 -5.65
CA GLY A 113 -1.23 -20.18 -5.64
C GLY A 113 -1.70 -20.64 -7.03
N GLY A 114 -1.56 -19.78 -8.04
CA GLY A 114 -1.81 -20.09 -9.46
C GLY A 114 -0.57 -20.57 -10.23
N TYR A 115 0.59 -20.67 -9.57
CA TYR A 115 1.79 -21.24 -10.17
C TYR A 115 1.63 -22.76 -10.39
N PRO A 116 2.09 -23.33 -11.52
CA PRO A 116 2.75 -22.70 -12.68
C PRO A 116 1.79 -22.19 -13.78
N PRO A 117 2.21 -21.23 -14.66
CA PRO A 117 3.57 -20.71 -14.87
C PRO A 117 3.96 -19.51 -14.00
N ALA A 118 5.28 -19.27 -13.90
CA ALA A 118 5.81 -18.08 -13.22
C ALA A 118 5.45 -16.79 -13.98
N ASN A 119 5.15 -15.73 -13.24
CA ASN A 119 4.84 -14.41 -13.80
C ASN A 119 5.47 -13.29 -12.95
N THR A 120 5.61 -12.10 -13.53
CA THR A 120 6.21 -10.94 -12.85
C THR A 120 5.38 -10.46 -11.65
N ALA A 121 4.07 -10.68 -11.68
CA ALA A 121 3.16 -10.36 -10.58
C ALA A 121 3.52 -11.10 -9.27
N MET A 122 4.17 -12.27 -9.34
CA MET A 122 4.69 -13.00 -8.17
C MET A 122 5.78 -12.23 -7.42
N VAL A 123 6.42 -11.23 -8.03
CA VAL A 123 7.48 -10.41 -7.40
C VAL A 123 6.98 -8.99 -7.14
N VAL A 124 6.25 -8.41 -8.09
CA VAL A 124 5.79 -7.01 -8.03
C VAL A 124 4.90 -6.76 -6.80
N TYR A 125 3.87 -7.58 -6.60
CA TYR A 125 2.90 -7.38 -5.51
C TYR A 125 3.48 -7.64 -4.10
N PRO A 126 4.35 -8.64 -3.87
CA PRO A 126 4.98 -8.76 -2.55
C PRO A 126 5.92 -7.59 -2.23
N VAL A 127 6.67 -7.09 -3.22
CA VAL A 127 7.51 -5.90 -3.01
C VAL A 127 6.64 -4.68 -2.70
N LEU A 128 5.54 -4.49 -3.43
CA LEU A 128 4.60 -3.40 -3.17
C LEU A 128 3.95 -3.52 -1.79
N ALA A 129 3.57 -4.73 -1.36
CA ALA A 129 3.06 -4.99 -0.02
C ALA A 129 4.07 -4.56 1.05
N LEU A 130 5.33 -4.99 0.93
CA LEU A 130 6.38 -4.65 1.89
C LEU A 130 6.65 -3.15 1.97
N ILE A 131 6.73 -2.47 0.83
CA ILE A 131 6.99 -1.02 0.78
C ILE A 131 5.79 -0.26 1.36
N SER A 132 4.55 -0.62 0.99
CA SER A 132 3.34 0.01 1.55
C SER A 132 3.20 -0.24 3.06
N TRP A 133 3.54 -1.44 3.53
CA TRP A 133 3.55 -1.75 4.96
C TRP A 133 4.54 -0.86 5.71
N TRP A 134 5.79 -0.83 5.22
CA TRP A 134 6.86 -0.11 5.88
C TRP A 134 6.62 1.40 5.87
N ALA A 135 6.21 1.97 4.74
CA ALA A 135 5.85 3.37 4.63
C ALA A 135 4.64 3.72 5.52
N GLY A 136 3.63 2.84 5.61
CA GLY A 136 2.47 3.04 6.47
C GLY A 136 2.83 3.15 7.95
N ILE A 137 3.67 2.24 8.48
CA ILE A 137 4.15 2.31 9.87
C ILE A 137 4.90 3.63 10.12
N LEU A 138 5.86 3.94 9.25
CA LEU A 138 6.71 5.11 9.43
C LEU A 138 5.93 6.43 9.33
N LEU A 139 4.94 6.51 8.44
CA LEU A 139 4.06 7.68 8.33
C LEU A 139 3.25 7.89 9.61
N ILE A 140 2.72 6.82 10.21
CA ILE A 140 1.98 6.89 11.47
C ILE A 140 2.88 7.38 12.60
N GLU A 141 4.07 6.78 12.76
CA GLU A 141 5.01 7.13 13.83
C GLU A 141 5.47 8.58 13.74
N ASN A 142 5.91 9.02 12.55
CA ASN A 142 6.37 10.39 12.36
C ASN A 142 5.24 11.41 12.57
N SER A 143 4.02 11.10 12.11
CA SER A 143 2.89 12.01 12.26
C SER A 143 2.45 12.13 13.71
N LYS A 144 2.49 11.04 14.49
CA LYS A 144 2.25 11.08 15.94
C LYS A 144 3.29 11.93 16.66
N HIS A 145 4.58 11.76 16.35
CA HIS A 145 5.63 12.61 16.93
C HIS A 145 5.48 14.09 16.59
N GLN A 146 5.02 14.43 15.37
CA GLN A 146 4.73 15.81 15.02
C GLN A 146 3.55 16.37 15.83
N MET A 147 2.52 15.55 16.09
CA MET A 147 1.38 15.94 16.93
C MET A 147 1.79 16.16 18.39
N GLU A 148 2.64 15.31 18.96
CA GLU A 148 3.17 15.44 20.32
C GLU A 148 3.96 16.75 20.47
N LYS A 149 4.89 17.01 19.55
CA LYS A 149 5.68 18.26 19.53
C LYS A 149 4.80 19.50 19.40
N ALA A 150 3.75 19.45 18.57
CA ALA A 150 2.81 20.56 18.41
C ALA A 150 1.95 20.81 19.66
N GLN A 151 1.82 19.81 20.54
CA GLN A 151 1.11 19.90 21.82
C GLN A 151 2.01 20.31 23.00
N GLY A 152 3.32 20.51 22.76
CA GLY A 152 4.27 20.98 23.77
C GLY A 152 4.67 19.91 24.80
N VAL A 153 4.55 18.63 24.44
CA VAL A 153 5.01 17.47 25.24
C VAL A 153 6.36 16.98 24.74
#